data_AF-A0A7C5SEL1-F1
#
_entry.id   AF-A0A7C5SEL1-F1
#
_cell.length_a   1.000
_cell.length_b   1.000
_cell.length_c   1.000
_cell.angle_alpha   90.00
_cell.angle_beta   90.00
_cell.angle_gamma   90.00
#
_symmetry.space_group_name_H-M   'P 1'
#
loop_
_entity.id
_entity.type
_entity.pdbx_description
1 polymer ?
#
loop_
_entity_poly.entity_id
_entity_poly.type
_entity_poly.pdbx_seq_one_letter_code
_entity_poly.pdbx_strand_id
1 'polypeptide(L)'
;MTTGAAGRYAGGETNHPAGMGERHVAHGDDDRQNAEKGAQILPWPDDAARPGAPGAESEEPDKRLMLDLGAYEGPLDLLLDLARRQKVDLAQISILALAEQYLAAIHEARRMNLELAADWLVMAAWLAWLKSRLLLPVPPDEDDALPPQEMAARLAFRLQRLQAMRDAAKRLMAGVQLGRDVFARGMPEPVRVLRQAEYTDTLVDLLRAYGGIVRRKVARRGYQVEPQPVWTISQARETLERL
;
A
#
# COMPACT_ATOMS: atom_id res chain seq x y z
N MET A 1 16.53 57.85 -3.22
CA MET A 1 17.80 58.22 -3.91
C MET A 1 18.39 56.91 -4.42
N THR A 2 18.18 56.59 -5.70
CA THR A 2 19.19 56.65 -6.80
C THR A 2 20.15 55.45 -6.69
N THR A 3 20.48 54.60 -7.66
CA THR A 3 20.45 54.45 -9.15
C THR A 3 20.80 52.94 -9.34
N GLY A 4 20.28 52.10 -10.25
CA GLY A 4 20.20 52.17 -11.71
C GLY A 4 21.16 51.15 -12.36
N ALA A 5 20.81 50.75 -13.60
CA ALA A 5 21.52 49.88 -14.56
C ALA A 5 21.32 48.34 -14.42
N ALA A 6 20.62 47.59 -15.29
CA ALA A 6 20.53 47.50 -16.77
C ALA A 6 21.54 46.52 -17.41
N GLY A 7 21.02 45.61 -18.25
CA GLY A 7 21.75 44.72 -19.17
C GLY A 7 20.98 43.40 -19.36
N ARG A 8 19.91 43.33 -20.16
CA ARG A 8 19.87 43.17 -21.64
C ARG A 8 20.90 42.15 -22.17
N TYR A 9 20.40 40.98 -22.58
CA TYR A 9 20.96 40.20 -23.69
C TYR A 9 19.82 39.88 -24.67
N ALA A 10 19.94 40.46 -25.87
CA ALA A 10 19.29 40.04 -27.11
C ALA A 10 19.92 38.70 -27.55
N GLY A 11 19.20 37.78 -28.21
CA GLY A 11 18.84 37.90 -29.62
C GLY A 11 19.88 37.17 -30.46
N GLY A 12 19.51 35.99 -31.00
CA GLY A 12 20.39 35.14 -31.80
C GLY A 12 19.59 34.11 -32.59
N GLU A 13 18.66 34.59 -33.43
CA GLU A 13 18.09 33.82 -34.53
C GLU A 13 19.19 33.51 -35.54
N THR A 14 19.32 32.25 -35.93
CA THR A 14 19.92 31.86 -37.22
C THR A 14 19.00 30.88 -37.91
N ASN A 15 18.20 31.42 -38.83
CA ASN A 15 17.46 30.69 -39.84
C ASN A 15 18.34 30.59 -41.11
N HIS A 16 18.47 29.41 -41.69
CA HIS A 16 18.85 29.26 -43.11
C HIS A 16 18.23 28.01 -43.74
N PRO A 17 17.92 28.02 -45.05
CA PRO A 17 16.78 27.32 -45.62
C PRO A 17 17.11 26.21 -46.65
N ALA A 18 16.06 25.43 -46.97
CA ALA A 18 15.71 24.79 -48.26
C ALA A 18 16.67 23.79 -48.95
N GLY A 19 16.10 22.65 -49.38
CA GLY A 19 16.72 21.74 -50.34
C GLY A 19 15.91 20.47 -50.60
N MET A 20 15.11 20.49 -51.68
CA MET A 20 14.33 19.38 -52.25
C MET A 20 15.15 18.14 -52.61
N GLY A 21 14.49 16.98 -52.58
CA GLY A 21 15.03 15.72 -53.11
C GLY A 21 13.94 14.65 -53.21
N GLU A 22 13.00 14.83 -54.13
CA GLU A 22 12.03 13.83 -54.56
C GLU A 22 12.76 12.61 -55.16
N ARG A 23 12.40 11.39 -54.74
CA ARG A 23 12.43 10.19 -55.59
C ARG A 23 11.31 9.23 -55.17
N HIS A 24 10.24 9.27 -55.93
CA HIS A 24 9.29 8.16 -56.12
C HIS A 24 10.01 6.98 -56.79
N VAL A 25 9.87 5.77 -56.24
CA VAL A 25 9.69 4.54 -57.05
C VAL A 25 8.72 3.63 -56.30
N ALA A 26 7.71 3.18 -57.03
CA ALA A 26 6.59 2.37 -56.60
C ALA A 26 7.00 0.94 -56.22
N HIS A 27 6.36 0.37 -55.20
CA HIS A 27 6.18 -1.07 -55.10
C HIS A 27 4.95 -1.43 -54.27
N GLY A 28 3.95 -2.03 -54.94
CA GLY A 28 3.06 -3.04 -54.38
C GLY A 28 1.94 -2.57 -53.45
N ASP A 29 0.86 -2.09 -54.05
CA ASP A 29 -0.48 -2.19 -53.45
C ASP A 29 -0.90 -3.68 -53.48
N ASP A 30 -0.87 -4.41 -52.35
CA ASP A 30 -1.64 -5.66 -52.23
C ASP A 30 -1.99 -6.17 -50.80
N ASP A 31 -1.87 -5.34 -49.74
CA ASP A 31 -2.07 -5.83 -48.35
C ASP A 31 -3.21 -5.12 -47.59
N ARG A 32 -4.26 -4.65 -48.28
CA ARG A 32 -5.37 -3.89 -47.64
C ARG A 32 -6.70 -4.62 -47.50
N GLN A 33 -6.78 -5.93 -47.74
CA GLN A 33 -8.07 -6.66 -47.70
C GLN A 33 -8.21 -7.74 -46.61
N ASN A 34 -7.35 -7.79 -45.58
CA ASN A 34 -7.52 -8.79 -44.51
C ASN A 34 -7.33 -8.26 -43.08
N ALA A 35 -7.93 -7.10 -42.76
CA ALA A 35 -7.89 -6.51 -41.42
C ALA A 35 -9.26 -6.37 -40.74
N GLU A 36 -10.26 -7.14 -41.19
CA GLU A 36 -11.61 -7.17 -40.59
C GLU A 36 -12.07 -8.61 -40.32
N LYS A 37 -11.28 -9.38 -39.57
CA LYS A 37 -11.76 -10.59 -38.90
C LYS A 37 -11.18 -10.65 -37.49
N GLY A 38 -12.07 -10.66 -36.50
CA GLY A 38 -11.77 -10.50 -35.09
C GLY A 38 -10.64 -11.39 -34.59
N ALA A 39 -9.69 -10.78 -33.90
CA ALA A 39 -8.71 -11.48 -33.08
C ALA A 39 -9.45 -12.16 -31.92
N GLN A 40 -9.87 -13.41 -32.12
CA GLN A 40 -10.21 -14.30 -31.04
C GLN A 40 -8.93 -14.54 -30.23
N ILE A 41 -8.89 -14.05 -29.00
CA ILE A 41 -7.82 -14.34 -28.05
C ILE A 41 -7.93 -15.83 -27.72
N LEU A 42 -7.09 -16.64 -28.37
CA LEU A 42 -6.92 -18.04 -28.01
C LEU A 42 -6.20 -18.10 -26.64
N PRO A 43 -6.70 -18.86 -25.66
CA PRO A 43 -6.00 -19.10 -24.41
C PRO A 43 -4.63 -19.76 -24.68
N TRP A 44 -3.60 -19.35 -23.91
CA TRP A 44 -2.23 -19.84 -24.07
C TRP A 44 -2.14 -21.36 -23.79
N PRO A 45 -1.50 -22.19 -24.65
CA PRO A 45 -1.61 -23.65 -24.59
C PRO A 45 -0.90 -24.37 -23.42
N ASP A 46 -0.24 -23.65 -22.50
CA ASP A 46 0.63 -24.26 -21.48
C ASP A 46 0.06 -24.31 -20.05
N ASP A 47 -1.16 -23.82 -19.80
CA ASP A 47 -1.71 -23.81 -18.43
C ASP A 47 -2.15 -25.19 -17.92
N ALA A 48 -2.19 -26.22 -18.78
CA ALA A 48 -2.76 -27.52 -18.46
C ALA A 48 -1.80 -28.57 -17.86
N ALA A 49 -0.50 -28.29 -17.73
CA ALA A 49 0.47 -29.36 -17.42
C ALA A 49 1.65 -28.96 -16.51
N ARG A 50 1.41 -28.17 -15.45
CA ARG A 50 2.37 -28.06 -14.33
C ARG A 50 1.93 -28.93 -13.15
N PRO A 51 2.54 -30.10 -12.92
CA PRO A 51 2.33 -30.85 -11.69
C PRO A 51 3.09 -30.12 -10.57
N GLY A 52 2.35 -29.47 -9.68
CA GLY A 52 2.89 -28.72 -8.54
C GLY A 52 2.46 -27.25 -8.43
N ALA A 53 1.55 -26.76 -9.28
CA ALA A 53 0.85 -25.52 -8.99
C ALA A 53 -0.04 -25.74 -7.74
N PRO A 54 0.11 -24.95 -6.67
CA PRO A 54 -0.76 -25.08 -5.51
C PRO A 54 -2.19 -24.76 -5.94
N GLY A 55 -3.05 -25.78 -5.84
CA GLY A 55 -4.51 -25.69 -5.80
C GLY A 55 -5.13 -24.54 -6.58
N ALA A 56 -5.27 -24.71 -7.89
CA ALA A 56 -6.45 -24.19 -8.58
C ALA A 56 -7.65 -25.09 -8.23
N GLU A 57 -7.89 -25.28 -6.94
CA GLU A 57 -9.25 -25.49 -6.47
C GLU A 57 -9.94 -24.18 -6.80
N SER A 58 -10.86 -24.25 -7.77
CA SER A 58 -11.78 -23.16 -8.01
C SER A 58 -12.59 -23.04 -6.73
N GLU A 59 -12.10 -22.27 -5.76
CA GLU A 59 -12.97 -21.66 -4.77
C GLU A 59 -13.96 -20.86 -5.60
N GLU A 60 -15.13 -21.45 -5.84
CA GLU A 60 -16.33 -20.67 -6.15
C GLU A 60 -16.27 -19.49 -5.19
N PRO A 61 -16.21 -18.24 -5.69
CA PRO A 61 -15.98 -17.09 -4.84
C PRO A 61 -17.02 -17.19 -3.75
N ASP A 62 -16.57 -17.38 -2.51
CA ASP A 62 -17.39 -17.50 -1.31
C ASP A 62 -18.51 -16.49 -1.51
N LYS A 63 -19.67 -16.99 -1.93
CA LYS A 63 -20.77 -16.16 -2.40
C LYS A 63 -21.40 -15.69 -1.12
N ARG A 64 -20.67 -14.80 -0.43
CA ARG A 64 -21.18 -13.94 0.60
C ARG A 64 -22.48 -13.47 0.02
N LEU A 65 -23.56 -13.93 0.63
CA LEU A 65 -24.92 -13.55 0.32
C LEU A 65 -25.00 -12.06 0.68
N MET A 66 -24.38 -11.22 -0.14
CA MET A 66 -24.49 -9.76 -0.12
C MET A 66 -25.89 -9.50 -0.64
N LEU A 67 -26.81 -9.52 0.31
CA LEU A 67 -28.19 -9.15 0.08
C LEU A 67 -28.20 -7.64 -0.14
N ASP A 68 -28.43 -7.28 -1.40
CA ASP A 68 -28.40 -5.92 -1.92
C ASP A 68 -29.68 -5.19 -1.48
N LEU A 69 -29.63 -4.59 -0.29
CA LEU A 69 -30.64 -3.62 0.17
C LEU A 69 -30.48 -2.30 -0.61
N GLY A 70 -30.50 -2.38 -1.94
CA GLY A 70 -29.87 -1.39 -2.84
C GLY A 70 -28.34 -1.48 -2.81
N ALA A 71 -27.68 -0.61 -3.58
CA ALA A 71 -26.22 -0.57 -3.80
C ALA A 71 -25.37 -0.11 -2.58
N TYR A 72 -25.61 -0.68 -1.40
CA TYR A 72 -24.87 -0.42 -0.18
C TYR A 72 -24.05 -1.64 0.24
N GLU A 73 -22.80 -1.38 0.61
CA GLU A 73 -21.83 -2.44 0.90
C GLU A 73 -22.01 -3.06 2.30
N GLY A 74 -22.86 -2.46 3.16
CA GLY A 74 -23.19 -2.97 4.49
C GLY A 74 -24.04 -2.01 5.33
N PRO A 75 -24.39 -2.39 6.58
CA PRO A 75 -25.34 -1.64 7.41
C PRO A 75 -24.83 -0.25 7.83
N LEU A 76 -23.52 -0.09 8.04
CA LEU A 76 -22.92 1.22 8.34
C LEU A 76 -22.99 2.17 7.14
N ASP A 77 -22.98 1.64 5.93
CA ASP A 77 -23.06 2.43 4.70
C ASP A 77 -24.46 3.03 4.53
N LEU A 78 -25.49 2.21 4.69
CA LEU A 78 -26.87 2.68 4.69
C LEU A 78 -27.09 3.74 5.79
N LEU A 79 -26.56 3.51 7.00
CA LEU A 79 -26.63 4.49 8.08
C LEU A 79 -25.95 5.81 7.71
N LEU A 80 -24.80 5.75 7.03
CA LEU A 80 -24.10 6.94 6.59
C LEU A 80 -24.91 7.70 5.53
N ASP A 81 -25.53 7.00 4.58
CA ASP A 81 -26.38 7.63 3.58
C ASP A 81 -27.63 8.28 4.19
N LEU A 82 -28.31 7.57 5.11
CA LEU A 82 -29.45 8.12 5.85
C LEU A 82 -29.05 9.35 6.67
N ALA A 83 -27.88 9.32 7.32
CA ALA A 83 -27.34 10.46 8.06
C ALA A 83 -27.08 11.66 7.15
N ARG A 84 -26.51 11.44 5.95
CA ARG A 84 -26.30 12.51 4.94
C ARG A 84 -27.62 13.12 4.48
N ARG A 85 -28.68 12.32 4.29
CA ARG A 85 -30.01 12.81 3.87
C ARG A 85 -30.67 13.74 4.89
N GLN A 86 -30.41 13.56 6.18
CA GLN A 86 -30.92 14.46 7.22
C GLN A 86 -30.32 15.88 7.14
N LYS A 87 -29.26 16.11 6.34
CA LYS A 87 -28.58 17.42 6.16
C LYS A 87 -28.15 18.09 7.46
N VAL A 88 -28.03 17.33 8.55
CA VAL A 88 -27.53 17.81 9.84
C VAL A 88 -26.03 17.51 9.89
N ASP A 89 -25.26 18.44 10.44
CA ASP A 89 -23.84 18.22 10.75
C ASP A 89 -23.69 16.88 11.49
N LEU A 90 -22.74 16.03 11.08
CA LEU A 90 -22.64 14.67 11.64
C LEU A 90 -22.37 14.69 13.16
N ALA A 91 -21.94 15.85 13.69
CA ALA A 91 -21.76 16.12 15.12
C ALA A 91 -23.07 16.35 15.89
N GLN A 92 -24.18 16.66 15.20
CA GLN A 92 -25.48 17.02 15.78
C GLN A 92 -26.59 16.04 15.38
N ILE A 93 -26.24 14.86 14.87
CA ILE A 93 -27.23 13.86 14.43
C ILE A 93 -28.04 13.39 15.63
N SER A 94 -29.36 13.44 15.51
CA SER A 94 -30.24 12.67 16.38
C SER A 94 -30.11 11.18 16.04
N ILE A 95 -29.26 10.46 16.80
CA ILE A 95 -29.07 9.00 16.64
C ILE A 95 -30.40 8.26 16.77
N LEU A 96 -31.33 8.80 17.56
CA LEU A 96 -32.70 8.30 17.67
C LEU A 96 -33.44 8.34 16.32
N ALA A 97 -33.45 9.50 15.65
CA ALA A 97 -34.10 9.65 14.35
C ALA A 97 -33.43 8.79 13.27
N LEU A 98 -32.11 8.64 13.32
CA LEU A 98 -31.38 7.76 12.41
C LEU A 98 -31.75 6.29 12.62
N ALA A 99 -31.85 5.84 13.88
CA ALA A 99 -32.29 4.49 14.23
C ALA A 99 -33.69 4.20 13.69
N GLU A 100 -34.63 5.16 13.80
CA GLU A 100 -35.98 5.02 13.26
C GLU A 100 -36.00 4.86 11.74
N GLN A 101 -35.23 5.68 11.02
CA GLN A 101 -35.14 5.60 9.57
C GLN A 101 -34.52 4.28 9.10
N TYR A 102 -33.48 3.82 9.78
CA TYR A 102 -32.86 2.54 9.49
C TYR A 102 -33.85 1.38 9.70
N LEU A 103 -34.54 1.36 10.84
CA LEU A 103 -35.54 0.31 11.13
C LEU A 103 -36.68 0.33 10.12
N ALA A 104 -37.17 1.51 9.72
CA ALA A 104 -38.19 1.63 8.69
C ALA A 104 -37.72 1.08 7.33
N ALA A 105 -36.49 1.40 6.91
CA ALA A 105 -35.90 0.89 5.68
C ALA A 105 -35.77 -0.63 5.69
N ILE A 106 -35.28 -1.21 6.80
CA ILE A 106 -35.16 -2.66 6.98
C ILE A 106 -36.52 -3.34 7.00
N HIS A 107 -37.53 -2.75 7.64
CA HIS A 107 -38.89 -3.30 7.65
C HIS A 107 -39.51 -3.35 6.26
N GLU A 108 -39.35 -2.30 5.47
CA GLU A 108 -39.88 -2.26 4.11
C GLU A 108 -39.15 -3.26 3.21
N ALA A 109 -37.82 -3.33 3.33
CA ALA A 109 -37.05 -4.29 2.56
C ALA A 109 -37.37 -5.74 2.94
N ARG A 110 -37.62 -6.03 4.22
CA ARG A 110 -38.04 -7.37 4.68
C ARG A 110 -39.37 -7.81 4.10
N ARG A 111 -40.28 -6.88 3.78
CA ARG A 111 -41.56 -7.20 3.12
C ARG A 111 -41.34 -7.63 1.67
N MET A 112 -40.35 -7.06 1.01
CA MET A 112 -40.03 -7.35 -0.39
C MET A 112 -39.09 -8.54 -0.54
N ASN A 113 -38.22 -8.79 0.44
CA ASN A 113 -37.25 -9.88 0.43
C ASN A 113 -37.07 -10.49 1.83
N LEU A 114 -37.35 -11.78 1.98
CA LEU A 114 -37.25 -12.50 3.26
C LEU A 114 -35.82 -12.90 3.63
N GLU A 115 -34.91 -12.92 2.65
CA GLU A 115 -33.49 -13.17 2.86
C GLU A 115 -32.84 -11.84 3.21
N LEU A 116 -32.80 -11.45 4.50
CA LEU A 116 -31.91 -10.35 4.93
C LEU A 116 -30.63 -10.95 5.52
N ALA A 117 -29.49 -10.35 5.17
CA ALA A 117 -28.20 -10.82 5.69
C ALA A 117 -28.12 -10.56 7.20
N ALA A 118 -27.39 -11.45 7.89
CA ALA A 118 -27.30 -11.45 9.35
C ALA A 118 -26.81 -10.11 9.91
N ASP A 119 -25.80 -9.50 9.28
CA ASP A 119 -25.21 -8.23 9.74
C ASP A 119 -26.23 -7.08 9.82
N TRP A 120 -27.21 -7.06 8.90
CA TRP A 120 -28.24 -6.03 8.86
C TRP A 120 -29.26 -6.18 9.99
N LEU A 121 -29.65 -7.42 10.27
CA LEU A 121 -30.57 -7.75 11.36
C LEU A 121 -29.90 -7.55 12.72
N VAL A 122 -28.62 -7.86 12.84
CA VAL A 122 -27.82 -7.57 14.05
C VAL A 122 -27.81 -6.06 14.32
N MET A 123 -27.54 -5.25 13.30
CA MET A 123 -27.56 -3.79 13.46
C MET A 123 -28.98 -3.26 13.75
N ALA A 124 -30.02 -3.84 13.13
CA ALA A 124 -31.41 -3.49 13.40
C ALA A 124 -31.79 -3.77 14.85
N ALA A 125 -31.49 -4.97 15.35
CA ALA A 125 -31.74 -5.35 16.73
C ALA A 125 -31.00 -4.43 17.71
N TRP A 126 -29.72 -4.13 17.42
CA TRP A 126 -28.91 -3.23 18.23
C TRP A 126 -29.47 -1.80 18.24
N LEU A 127 -29.90 -1.26 17.10
CA LEU A 127 -30.51 0.07 17.01
C LEU A 127 -31.90 0.13 17.68
N ALA A 128 -32.70 -0.93 17.58
CA ALA A 128 -33.98 -1.02 18.27
C ALA A 128 -33.79 -1.05 19.80
N TRP A 129 -32.80 -1.79 20.27
CA TRP A 129 -32.41 -1.80 21.68
C TRP A 129 -31.90 -0.43 22.14
N LEU A 130 -31.00 0.20 21.36
CA LEU A 130 -30.47 1.53 21.68
C LEU A 130 -31.58 2.58 21.70
N LYS A 131 -32.52 2.54 20.74
CA LYS A 131 -33.72 3.39 20.71
C LYS A 131 -34.53 3.25 21.99
N SER A 132 -34.82 2.02 22.42
CA SER A 132 -35.56 1.75 23.65
C SER A 132 -34.84 2.36 24.87
N ARG A 133 -33.54 2.10 25.03
CA ARG A 133 -32.76 2.64 26.17
C ARG A 133 -32.63 4.16 26.17
N LEU A 134 -32.62 4.80 25.00
CA LEU A 134 -32.59 6.27 24.90
C LEU A 134 -33.93 6.93 25.28
N LEU A 135 -35.05 6.21 25.17
CA LEU A 135 -36.39 6.72 25.49
C LEU A 135 -36.81 6.44 26.94
N LEU A 136 -36.24 5.44 27.58
CA LEU A 136 -36.56 5.09 28.96
C LEU A 136 -35.73 5.92 29.96
N PRO A 137 -36.31 6.30 31.12
CA PRO A 137 -35.54 6.89 32.22
C PRO A 137 -34.49 5.89 32.72
N VAL A 138 -33.28 6.38 32.99
CA VAL A 138 -32.15 5.56 33.46
C VAL A 138 -32.47 5.02 34.86
N PRO A 139 -32.53 3.69 35.06
CA PRO A 139 -32.72 3.13 36.40
C PRO A 139 -31.48 3.40 37.25
N PRO A 140 -31.65 3.75 38.55
CA PRO A 140 -30.56 4.20 39.41
C PRO A 140 -29.48 3.14 39.72
N ASP A 141 -29.73 1.86 39.44
CA ASP A 141 -28.88 0.74 39.87
C ASP A 141 -28.13 0.03 38.70
N GLU A 142 -28.07 0.62 37.51
CA GLU A 142 -27.37 0.05 36.35
C GLU A 142 -25.94 0.64 36.22
N ASP A 143 -25.04 0.30 37.13
CA ASP A 143 -23.65 0.81 37.13
C ASP A 143 -22.71 0.09 36.15
N ASP A 144 -23.04 -1.13 35.70
CA ASP A 144 -22.12 -1.96 34.88
C ASP A 144 -22.22 -1.72 33.36
N ALA A 145 -23.21 -0.95 32.88
CA ALA A 145 -23.43 -0.72 31.46
C ALA A 145 -23.05 0.70 31.03
N LEU A 146 -22.43 0.82 29.85
CA LEU A 146 -22.14 2.12 29.26
C LEU A 146 -23.45 2.92 29.07
N PRO A 147 -23.51 4.22 29.42
CA PRO A 147 -24.71 5.02 29.24
C PRO A 147 -25.20 5.01 27.78
N PRO A 148 -26.53 4.97 27.54
CA PRO A 148 -27.10 5.00 26.18
C PRO A 148 -26.61 6.17 25.33
N GLN A 149 -26.40 7.32 25.95
CA GLN A 149 -25.90 8.54 25.31
C GLN A 149 -24.45 8.36 24.82
N GLU A 150 -23.60 7.69 25.60
CA GLU A 150 -22.23 7.39 25.20
C GLU A 150 -22.18 6.35 24.08
N MET A 151 -23.05 5.33 24.11
CA MET A 151 -23.18 4.38 23.00
C MET A 151 -23.58 5.06 21.69
N ALA A 152 -24.53 5.99 21.76
CA ALA A 152 -24.94 6.81 20.64
C ALA A 152 -23.79 7.68 20.12
N ALA A 153 -23.03 8.33 21.01
CA ALA A 153 -21.85 9.12 20.65
C ALA A 153 -20.76 8.27 19.97
N ARG A 154 -20.51 7.05 20.46
CA ARG A 154 -19.56 6.11 19.83
C ARG A 154 -20.01 5.69 18.43
N LEU A 155 -21.32 5.54 18.19
CA LEU A 155 -21.84 5.27 16.86
C LEU A 155 -21.66 6.47 15.93
N ALA A 156 -22.02 7.67 16.39
CA ALA A 156 -21.83 8.91 15.64
C ALA A 156 -20.35 9.07 15.22
N PHE A 157 -19.43 8.86 16.16
CA PHE A 157 -18.00 8.91 15.88
C PHE A 157 -17.54 7.88 14.84
N ARG A 158 -18.07 6.64 14.89
CA ARG A 158 -17.80 5.62 13.86
C ARG A 158 -18.28 6.06 12.47
N LEU A 159 -19.46 6.66 12.38
CA LEU A 159 -20.01 7.19 11.13
C LEU A 159 -19.16 8.36 10.60
N GLN A 160 -18.74 9.29 11.45
CA GLN A 160 -17.83 10.38 11.09
C GLN A 160 -16.48 9.88 10.56
N ARG A 161 -15.92 8.85 11.20
CA ARG A 161 -14.67 8.24 10.74
C ARG A 161 -14.84 7.55 9.39
N LEU A 162 -15.94 6.82 9.18
CA LEU A 162 -16.26 6.21 7.89
C LEU A 162 -16.43 7.27 6.80
N GLN A 163 -17.12 8.37 7.11
CA GLN A 163 -17.26 9.52 6.22
C GLN A 163 -15.90 10.08 5.80
N ALA A 164 -15.02 10.37 6.77
CA ALA A 164 -13.69 10.91 6.50
C ALA A 164 -12.84 9.97 5.62
N MET A 165 -12.94 8.65 5.88
CA MET A 165 -12.29 7.63 5.05
C MET A 165 -12.83 7.63 3.62
N ARG A 166 -14.15 7.72 3.44
CA ARG A 166 -14.76 7.81 2.10
C ARG A 166 -14.37 9.07 1.36
N ASP A 167 -14.29 10.21 2.04
CA ASP A 167 -13.87 11.46 1.41
C ASP A 167 -12.38 11.43 1.04
N ALA A 168 -11.54 10.83 1.88
CA ALA A 168 -10.14 10.58 1.56
C ALA A 168 -10.00 9.63 0.36
N ALA A 169 -10.75 8.53 0.33
CA ALA A 169 -10.76 7.58 -0.79
C ALA A 169 -11.21 8.25 -2.08
N LYS A 170 -12.25 9.10 -2.05
CA LYS A 170 -12.69 9.90 -3.21
C LYS A 170 -11.60 10.83 -3.71
N ARG A 171 -10.92 11.54 -2.81
CA ARG A 171 -9.78 12.42 -3.16
C ARG A 171 -8.63 11.63 -3.77
N LEU A 172 -8.33 10.46 -3.24
CA LEU A 172 -7.29 9.57 -3.76
C LEU A 172 -7.65 9.06 -5.16
N MET A 173 -8.89 8.61 -5.35
CA MET A 173 -9.38 8.12 -6.64
C MET A 173 -9.48 9.22 -7.71
N ALA A 174 -9.76 10.46 -7.30
CA ALA A 174 -9.74 11.63 -8.18
C ALA A 174 -8.32 12.13 -8.49
N GLY A 175 -7.31 11.67 -7.74
CA GLY A 175 -5.91 12.01 -7.97
C GLY A 175 -5.37 11.38 -9.25
N VAL A 176 -4.33 12.01 -9.79
CA VAL A 176 -3.68 11.56 -11.03
C VAL A 176 -2.81 10.33 -10.72
N GLN A 177 -3.04 9.22 -11.43
CA GLN A 177 -2.37 7.95 -11.17
C GLN A 177 -1.16 7.74 -12.08
N LEU A 178 0.01 7.45 -11.50
CA LEU A 178 1.20 7.08 -12.27
C LEU A 178 0.99 5.71 -12.94
N GLY A 179 1.32 5.59 -14.22
CA GLY A 179 1.08 4.41 -15.05
C GLY A 179 -0.32 4.34 -15.66
N ARG A 180 -1.25 5.20 -15.26
CA ARG A 180 -2.58 5.33 -15.88
C ARG A 180 -2.77 6.69 -16.54
N ASP A 181 -2.60 7.75 -15.77
CA ASP A 181 -2.85 9.13 -16.18
C ASP A 181 -1.55 9.91 -16.41
N VAL A 182 -0.48 9.62 -15.66
CA VAL A 182 0.89 10.16 -15.91
C VAL A 182 1.86 9.00 -16.08
N PHE A 183 2.83 9.12 -16.97
CA PHE A 183 3.91 8.14 -17.10
C PHE A 183 5.23 8.74 -16.63
N ALA A 184 6.03 7.95 -15.92
CA ALA A 184 7.35 8.38 -15.50
C ALA A 184 8.25 8.57 -16.73
N ARG A 185 9.16 9.55 -16.69
CA ARG A 185 10.26 9.60 -17.65
C ARG A 185 11.13 8.36 -17.46
N GLY A 186 11.57 7.77 -18.57
CA GLY A 186 12.31 6.50 -18.62
C GLY A 186 13.56 6.46 -17.74
N MET A 187 14.75 6.60 -18.30
CA MET A 187 16.00 6.63 -17.51
C MET A 187 16.16 8.03 -16.89
N PRO A 188 15.88 8.25 -15.59
CA PRO A 188 16.14 9.54 -14.98
C PRO A 188 17.64 9.78 -14.92
N GLU A 189 18.07 11.01 -15.15
CA GLU A 189 19.47 11.39 -14.95
C GLU A 189 19.86 11.08 -13.49
N PRO A 190 20.90 10.27 -13.25
CA PRO A 190 21.28 9.93 -11.89
C PRO A 190 21.70 11.21 -11.17
N VAL A 191 20.99 11.53 -10.09
CA VAL A 191 21.39 12.61 -9.18
C VAL A 191 22.74 12.21 -8.58
N ARG A 192 23.82 12.80 -9.10
CA ARG A 192 25.17 12.58 -8.59
C ARG A 192 25.29 13.27 -7.24
N VAL A 193 25.01 12.53 -6.17
CA VAL A 193 25.30 12.98 -4.81
C VAL A 193 26.82 12.91 -4.63
N LEU A 194 27.50 14.03 -4.90
CA LEU A 194 28.91 14.19 -4.61
C LEU A 194 29.08 14.27 -3.10
N ARG A 195 29.37 13.13 -2.46
CA ARG A 195 29.77 13.10 -1.05
C ARG A 195 31.20 13.59 -0.95
N GLN A 196 31.38 14.81 -0.46
CA GLN A 196 32.68 15.30 -0.04
C GLN A 196 32.87 14.87 1.41
N ALA A 197 33.80 13.96 1.65
CA ALA A 197 34.19 13.58 2.99
C ALA A 197 35.12 14.67 3.55
N GLU A 198 34.61 15.44 4.51
CA GLU A 198 35.45 16.33 5.31
C GLU A 198 36.03 15.51 6.46
N TYR A 199 37.33 15.27 6.42
CA TYR A 199 38.06 14.63 7.51
C TYR A 199 38.55 15.71 8.46
N THR A 200 37.96 15.78 9.65
CA THR A 200 38.37 16.68 10.74
C THR A 200 39.38 16.02 11.68
N ASP A 201 40.20 15.09 11.18
CA ASP A 201 41.19 14.36 11.97
C ASP A 201 42.44 15.21 12.18
N THR A 202 43.01 15.13 13.39
CA THR A 202 44.26 15.80 13.73
C THR A 202 45.47 14.87 13.56
N LEU A 203 46.67 15.43 13.59
CA LEU A 203 47.91 14.62 13.59
C LEU A 203 47.94 13.60 14.74
N VAL A 204 47.35 13.95 15.89
CA VAL A 204 47.27 13.05 17.06
C VAL A 204 46.41 11.83 16.75
N ASP A 205 45.34 11.99 15.98
CA ASP A 205 44.43 10.90 15.59
C ASP A 205 45.12 9.94 14.61
N LEU A 206 45.89 10.48 13.66
CA LEU A 206 46.75 9.70 12.77
C LEU A 206 47.82 8.90 13.54
N LEU A 207 48.51 9.53 14.49
CA LEU A 207 49.51 8.87 15.34
C LEU A 207 48.87 7.78 16.22
N ARG A 208 47.67 8.02 16.75
CA ARG A 208 46.91 7.03 17.52
C ARG A 208 46.50 5.84 16.65
N ALA A 209 45.98 6.09 15.46
CA ALA A 209 45.61 5.05 14.50
C ALA A 209 46.83 4.20 14.10
N TYR A 210 47.96 4.85 13.78
CA TYR A 210 49.21 4.19 13.46
C TYR A 210 49.74 3.34 14.63
N GLY A 211 49.75 3.90 15.84
CA GLY A 211 50.15 3.18 17.06
C GLY A 211 49.28 1.95 17.32
N GLY A 212 47.97 2.04 17.06
CA GLY A 212 47.04 0.91 17.14
C GLY A 212 47.36 -0.20 16.14
N ILE A 213 47.73 0.15 14.91
CA ILE A 213 48.13 -0.82 13.87
C ILE A 213 49.43 -1.52 14.26
N VAL A 214 50.44 -0.77 14.73
CA VAL A 214 51.74 -1.33 15.14
C VAL A 214 51.58 -2.28 16.33
N ARG A 215 50.84 -1.88 17.37
CA ARG A 215 50.56 -2.74 18.54
C ARG A 215 49.87 -4.03 18.15
N ARG A 216 48.90 -3.97 17.22
CA ARG A 216 48.20 -5.16 16.72
C ARG A 216 49.12 -6.10 15.93
N LYS A 217 50.07 -5.56 15.15
CA LYS A 217 51.09 -6.37 14.46
C LYS A 217 52.04 -7.05 15.44
N VAL A 218 52.49 -6.34 16.48
CA VAL A 218 53.40 -6.90 17.50
C VAL A 218 52.70 -7.97 18.35
N ALA A 219 51.47 -7.72 18.78
CA ALA A 219 50.68 -8.67 19.58
C ALA A 219 50.32 -9.97 18.83
N ARG A 220 50.35 -9.96 17.49
CA ARG A 220 50.08 -11.13 16.64
C ARG A 220 51.30 -12.02 16.40
N ARG A 221 52.49 -11.69 16.92
CA ARG A 221 53.60 -12.65 16.99
C ARG A 221 53.31 -13.63 18.13
N GLY A 222 52.44 -14.60 17.86
CA GLY A 222 52.30 -15.78 18.71
C GLY A 222 53.61 -16.57 18.67
N TYR A 223 54.20 -16.82 19.84
CA TYR A 223 55.32 -17.74 19.96
C TYR A 223 54.80 -19.16 19.71
N GLN A 224 55.11 -19.73 18.54
CA GLN A 224 54.86 -21.14 18.27
C GLN A 224 55.97 -21.97 18.91
N VAL A 225 55.62 -22.75 19.93
CA VAL A 225 56.52 -23.75 20.52
C VAL A 225 56.64 -24.88 19.49
N GLU A 226 57.84 -25.10 18.93
CA GLU A 226 58.06 -26.26 18.07
C GLU A 226 57.85 -27.56 18.88
N PRO A 227 56.98 -28.49 18.43
CA PRO A 227 56.80 -29.74 19.13
C PRO A 227 58.09 -30.57 19.02
N GLN A 228 58.67 -30.92 20.16
CA GLN A 228 59.84 -31.80 20.17
C GLN A 228 59.44 -33.19 19.65
N PRO A 229 60.27 -33.82 18.81
CA PRO A 229 59.95 -35.11 18.23
C PRO A 229 59.96 -36.18 19.34
N VAL A 230 58.77 -36.55 19.80
CA VAL A 230 58.58 -37.70 20.68
C VAL A 230 58.36 -38.93 19.80
N TRP A 231 59.27 -39.89 19.87
CA TRP A 231 59.09 -41.16 19.18
C TRP A 231 58.08 -42.03 19.93
N THR A 232 57.17 -42.65 19.19
CA THR A 232 56.30 -43.68 19.76
C THR A 232 57.15 -44.91 20.10
N ILE A 233 56.75 -45.65 21.13
CA ILE A 233 57.52 -46.81 21.64
C ILE A 233 57.79 -47.83 20.51
N SER A 234 56.83 -48.04 19.62
CA SER A 234 56.99 -48.93 18.46
C SER A 234 58.03 -48.43 17.45
N GLN A 235 58.03 -47.13 17.15
CA GLN A 235 59.01 -46.53 16.23
C GLN A 235 60.42 -46.52 16.84
N ALA A 236 60.54 -46.23 18.13
CA ALA A 236 61.82 -46.31 18.84
C ALA A 236 62.39 -47.75 18.81
N ARG A 237 61.52 -48.76 18.97
CA ARG A 237 61.92 -50.17 18.93
C ARG A 237 62.39 -50.61 17.54
N GLU A 238 61.66 -50.25 16.48
CA GLU A 238 62.03 -50.58 15.10
C GLU A 238 63.35 -49.92 14.67
N THR A 239 63.63 -48.72 15.17
CA THR A 239 64.89 -48.01 14.89
C THR A 239 66.07 -48.63 15.64
N LEU A 240 65.85 -49.13 16.85
CA LEU A 240 66.86 -49.85 17.65
C LEU A 240 67.15 -51.26 17.12
N GLU A 241 66.16 -51.95 16.56
CA GLU A 241 66.35 -53.29 15.94
C GLU A 241 67.13 -53.23 14.61
N ARG A 242 67.30 -52.04 14.02
CA ARG A 242 68.01 -51.80 12.75
C ARG A 242 69.47 -51.35 12.91
N LEU A 243 69.92 -51.13 14.14
CA LEU A 243 71.30 -50.80 14.53
C LEU A 243 72.02 -52.07 15.00
#